data_AF-A0A5J4R435-F1
#
_entry.id   AF-A0A5J4R435-F1
#
_cell.length_a   1.000
_cell.length_b   1.000
_cell.length_c   1.000
_cell.angle_alpha   90.00
_cell.angle_beta   90.00
_cell.angle_gamma   90.00
#
_symmetry.space_group_name_H-M   'P 1'
#
loop_
_entity.id
_entity.type
_entity.pdbx_description
1 polymer ?
#
loop_
_entity_poly.entity_id
_entity_poly.type
_entity_poly.pdbx_seq_one_letter_code
_entity_poly.pdbx_strand_id
1 'polypeptide(L)'
;MLITNQNDLLTNRTSAIRSILEDIASKKINIQQRSLRPKIVFAVSDTFEKGQDYTDWRFRTSATNYKASYYEIWITNDNISYFLSKAYFHLYCIDDDYYKATPNGEYLLLHCDPDDDDLTHGIYKKNPHLHIKTAKHPLPHAHIALNLYSADQIYANLDEFSKSIKQSIKMINDQIINRLI
;
A
#
# COMPACT_ATOMS: atom_id res chain seq x y z
N MET A 1 10.94 -9.13 4.72
CA MET A 1 10.25 -9.85 5.81
C MET A 1 9.90 -11.25 5.34
N LEU A 2 10.42 -12.30 6.00
CA LEU A 2 10.11 -13.70 5.71
C LEU A 2 9.03 -14.19 6.69
N ILE A 3 7.98 -14.82 6.16
CA ILE A 3 6.91 -15.47 6.91
C ILE A 3 7.01 -16.97 6.65
N THR A 4 7.14 -17.76 7.72
CA THR A 4 7.23 -19.23 7.67
C THR A 4 5.96 -19.93 8.14
N ASN A 5 5.05 -19.20 8.79
CA ASN A 5 3.73 -19.70 9.17
C ASN A 5 2.69 -19.28 8.13
N GLN A 6 2.22 -20.24 7.34
CA GLN A 6 1.25 -19.98 6.26
C GLN A 6 -0.06 -19.37 6.76
N ASN A 7 -0.52 -19.71 7.98
CA ASN A 7 -1.79 -19.21 8.50
C ASN A 7 -1.75 -17.68 8.74
N ASP A 8 -0.59 -17.15 9.14
CA ASP A 8 -0.42 -15.72 9.37
C ASP A 8 -0.65 -14.91 8.09
N LEU A 9 -0.19 -15.44 6.95
CA LEU A 9 -0.41 -14.80 5.65
C LEU A 9 -1.77 -15.17 5.05
N LEU A 10 -2.06 -16.46 4.85
CA LEU A 10 -3.20 -16.92 4.06
C LEU A 10 -4.55 -16.76 4.76
N THR A 11 -4.55 -16.73 6.09
CA THR A 11 -5.80 -16.63 6.88
C THR A 11 -5.94 -15.24 7.50
N ASN A 12 -4.88 -14.75 8.15
CA ASN A 12 -4.98 -13.54 8.99
C ASN A 12 -4.69 -12.24 8.23
N ARG A 13 -4.01 -12.27 7.08
CA ARG A 13 -3.65 -11.03 6.37
C ARG A 13 -4.86 -10.22 5.92
N THR A 14 -5.93 -10.88 5.50
CA THR A 14 -7.16 -10.19 5.06
C THR A 14 -7.81 -9.38 6.18
N SER A 15 -7.83 -9.89 7.42
CA SER A 15 -8.35 -9.11 8.56
C SER A 15 -7.41 -7.98 8.96
N ALA A 16 -6.09 -8.22 8.90
CA ALA A 16 -5.08 -7.19 9.16
C ALA A 16 -5.19 -6.02 8.16
N ILE A 17 -5.27 -6.30 6.85
CA ILE A 17 -5.46 -5.27 5.81
C ILE A 17 -6.75 -4.49 6.02
N ARG A 18 -7.82 -5.14 6.46
CA ARG A 18 -9.06 -4.44 6.80
C ARG A 18 -8.86 -3.42 7.90
N SER A 19 -8.15 -3.79 8.97
CA SER A 19 -7.85 -2.87 10.08
C SER A 19 -6.86 -1.77 9.69
N ILE A 20 -5.96 -2.01 8.75
CA ILE A 20 -5.06 -0.98 8.19
C ILE A 20 -5.86 0.14 7.52
N LEU A 21 -6.94 -0.20 6.81
CA LEU A 21 -7.67 0.72 5.93
C LEU A 21 -8.99 1.26 6.52
N GLU A 22 -9.36 0.84 7.73
CA GLU A 22 -10.67 1.14 8.33
C GLU A 22 -10.93 2.63 8.51
N ASP A 23 -9.89 3.42 8.81
CA ASP A 23 -9.99 4.86 9.04
C ASP A 23 -10.18 5.67 7.75
N ILE A 24 -9.85 5.11 6.58
CA ILE A 24 -9.91 5.81 5.29
C ILE A 24 -11.13 5.40 4.47
N ALA A 25 -11.50 4.12 4.50
CA ALA A 25 -12.58 3.61 3.68
C ALA A 25 -13.93 4.20 4.10
N SER A 26 -14.69 4.80 3.16
CA SER A 26 -16.02 5.36 3.48
C SER A 26 -17.11 4.30 3.69
N LYS A 27 -16.83 3.05 3.34
CA LYS A 27 -17.74 1.92 3.45
C LYS A 27 -16.96 0.61 3.55
N LYS A 28 -17.69 -0.50 3.72
CA LYS A 28 -17.12 -1.84 3.69
C LYS A 28 -16.36 -2.10 2.39
N ILE A 29 -15.08 -2.45 2.52
CA ILE A 29 -14.18 -2.84 1.43
C ILE A 29 -14.13 -4.35 1.24
N ASN A 30 -13.88 -4.76 0.00
CA ASN A 30 -13.56 -6.14 -0.36
C ASN A 30 -12.04 -6.28 -0.47
N ILE A 31 -11.51 -7.35 0.11
CA ILE A 31 -10.09 -7.68 0.06
C ILE A 31 -10.03 -9.07 -0.55
N GLN A 32 -9.33 -9.21 -1.67
CA GLN A 32 -9.25 -10.48 -2.38
C GLN A 32 -7.80 -10.95 -2.41
N GLN A 33 -7.63 -12.21 -2.05
CA GLN A 33 -6.37 -12.93 -2.20
C GLN A 33 -6.37 -13.63 -3.57
N ARG A 34 -5.35 -13.36 -4.39
CA ARG A 34 -5.13 -13.98 -5.69
C ARG A 34 -3.82 -14.75 -5.68
N SER A 35 -3.88 -16.02 -6.07
CA SER A 35 -2.68 -16.83 -6.28
C SER A 35 -2.26 -16.72 -7.74
N LEU A 36 -1.14 -16.05 -7.98
CA LEU A 36 -0.52 -15.80 -9.28
C LEU A 36 0.91 -16.37 -9.25
N ARG A 37 1.02 -17.69 -9.07
CA ARG A 37 2.30 -18.39 -8.77
C ARG A 37 3.46 -17.85 -9.65
N PRO A 38 4.61 -17.50 -9.05
CA PRO A 38 5.02 -17.74 -7.65
C PRO A 38 4.53 -16.68 -6.65
N LYS A 39 3.54 -15.85 -7.01
CA LYS A 39 3.08 -14.72 -6.19
C LYS A 39 1.74 -14.99 -5.52
N ILE A 40 1.55 -14.41 -4.34
CA ILE A 40 0.25 -14.19 -3.71
C ILE A 40 0.04 -12.68 -3.66
N VAL A 41 -1.12 -12.24 -4.14
CA VAL A 41 -1.51 -10.84 -4.14
C VAL A 41 -2.70 -10.66 -3.22
N PHE A 42 -2.63 -9.67 -2.34
CA PHE A 42 -3.78 -9.14 -1.62
C PHE A 42 -4.11 -7.79 -2.22
N ALA A 43 -5.33 -7.58 -2.67
CA ALA A 43 -5.73 -6.30 -3.25
C ALA A 43 -7.16 -5.91 -2.85
N VAL A 44 -7.41 -4.60 -2.81
CA VAL A 44 -8.58 -4.01 -2.18
C VAL A 44 -9.44 -3.26 -3.19
N SER A 45 -10.75 -3.46 -3.11
CA SER A 45 -11.75 -2.86 -4.00
C SER A 45 -13.06 -2.58 -3.28
N ASP A 46 -13.85 -1.67 -3.82
CA ASP A 46 -15.25 -1.45 -3.42
C ASP A 46 -16.15 -2.65 -3.74
N THR A 47 -15.79 -3.42 -4.76
CA THR A 47 -16.57 -4.51 -5.37
C THR A 47 -15.79 -5.81 -5.39
N PHE A 48 -16.46 -6.94 -5.66
CA PHE A 48 -15.77 -8.20 -5.91
C PHE A 48 -15.26 -8.23 -7.35
N GLU A 49 -13.96 -8.19 -7.55
CA GLU A 49 -13.33 -8.10 -8.88
C GLU A 49 -13.03 -9.48 -9.44
N LYS A 50 -13.34 -9.72 -10.71
CA LYS A 50 -13.13 -11.03 -11.37
C LYS A 50 -11.80 -11.14 -12.14
N GLY A 51 -11.17 -10.01 -12.44
CA GLY A 51 -9.93 -9.93 -13.22
C GLY A 51 -8.64 -10.17 -12.42
N GLN A 52 -7.50 -10.00 -13.08
CA GLN A 52 -6.17 -10.05 -12.48
C GLN A 52 -5.50 -8.68 -12.38
N ASP A 53 -6.12 -7.62 -12.90
CA ASP A 53 -5.59 -6.25 -12.93
C ASP A 53 -5.75 -5.55 -11.58
N TYR A 54 -5.15 -6.14 -10.54
CA TYR A 54 -5.28 -5.71 -9.15
C TYR A 54 -4.76 -4.28 -8.91
N THR A 55 -3.86 -3.79 -9.76
CA THR A 55 -3.32 -2.43 -9.70
C THR A 55 -4.37 -1.37 -10.06
N ASP A 56 -5.50 -1.76 -10.66
CA ASP A 56 -6.61 -0.88 -11.03
C ASP A 56 -7.78 -0.97 -10.04
N TRP A 57 -7.68 -1.84 -9.04
CA TRP A 57 -8.71 -1.99 -8.03
C TRP A 57 -8.71 -0.78 -7.10
N ARG A 58 -9.89 -0.21 -6.89
CA ARG A 58 -10.08 1.02 -6.13
C ARG A 58 -11.19 0.85 -5.10
N PHE A 59 -11.06 1.55 -3.99
CA PHE A 59 -12.12 1.75 -3.02
C PHE A 59 -12.35 3.23 -2.74
N ARG A 60 -13.54 3.59 -2.28
CA ARG A 60 -13.89 4.97 -1.93
C ARG A 60 -13.30 5.36 -0.58
N THR A 61 -12.77 6.58 -0.51
CA THR A 61 -12.34 7.18 0.77
C THR A 61 -13.48 7.97 1.40
N SER A 62 -13.28 8.47 2.63
CA SER A 62 -14.18 9.43 3.30
C SER A 62 -14.31 10.76 2.55
N ALA A 63 -13.26 11.22 1.86
CA ALA A 63 -13.33 12.36 0.95
C ALA A 63 -13.92 11.92 -0.40
N THR A 64 -15.09 12.45 -0.77
CA THR A 64 -15.89 11.96 -1.92
C THR A 64 -15.18 12.07 -3.27
N ASN A 65 -14.30 13.07 -3.40
CA ASN A 65 -13.53 13.33 -4.62
C ASN A 65 -12.21 12.55 -4.67
N TYR A 66 -12.03 11.59 -3.76
CA TYR A 66 -10.84 10.76 -3.69
C TYR A 66 -11.16 9.27 -3.61
N LYS A 67 -10.40 8.50 -4.39
CA LYS A 67 -10.38 7.03 -4.32
C LYS A 67 -8.99 6.57 -3.90
N ALA A 68 -8.93 5.41 -3.28
CA ALA A 68 -7.67 4.79 -2.91
C ALA A 68 -7.52 3.40 -3.54
N SER A 69 -6.28 2.93 -3.65
CA SER A 69 -5.94 1.55 -3.94
C SER A 69 -5.00 1.04 -2.86
N TYR A 70 -5.12 -0.24 -2.52
CA TYR A 70 -4.16 -0.91 -1.68
C TYR A 70 -3.90 -2.31 -2.23
N TYR A 71 -2.62 -2.67 -2.35
CA TYR A 71 -2.23 -4.05 -2.65
C TYR A 71 -0.88 -4.42 -2.05
N GLU A 72 -0.72 -5.72 -1.85
CA GLU A 72 0.54 -6.34 -1.44
C GLU A 72 0.88 -7.49 -2.38
N ILE A 73 2.17 -7.65 -2.65
CA ILE A 73 2.71 -8.78 -3.41
C ILE A 73 3.66 -9.54 -2.49
N TRP A 74 3.35 -10.82 -2.32
CA TRP A 74 4.14 -11.77 -1.58
C TRP A 74 4.69 -12.80 -2.56
N ILE A 75 5.98 -13.11 -2.47
CA ILE A 75 6.61 -14.12 -3.31
C ILE A 75 6.80 -15.38 -2.47
N THR A 76 6.37 -16.50 -3.03
CA THR A 76 6.60 -17.83 -2.49
C THR A 76 8.07 -18.18 -2.63
N ASN A 77 8.77 -18.39 -1.51
CA ASN A 77 10.16 -18.82 -1.49
C ASN A 77 10.26 -20.35 -1.59
N ASP A 78 9.40 -21.06 -0.87
CA ASP A 78 9.21 -22.50 -0.93
C ASP A 78 7.72 -22.84 -0.69
N ASN A 79 7.36 -24.12 -0.56
CA ASN A 79 5.96 -24.51 -0.38
C ASN A 79 5.29 -23.97 0.89
N ILE A 80 6.05 -23.47 1.86
CA ILE A 80 5.60 -23.07 3.20
C ILE A 80 6.00 -21.64 3.60
N SER A 81 6.92 -21.00 2.90
CA SER A 81 7.44 -19.68 3.23
C SER A 81 7.22 -18.61 2.16
N TYR A 82 7.02 -17.38 2.61
CA TYR A 82 6.71 -16.22 1.78
C TYR A 82 7.54 -15.02 2.21
N PHE A 83 7.93 -14.17 1.27
CA PHE A 83 8.49 -12.86 1.58
C PHE A 83 7.68 -11.72 0.96
N LEU A 84 7.60 -10.61 1.68
CA LEU A 84 6.96 -9.40 1.19
C LEU A 84 7.86 -8.77 0.14
N SER A 85 7.37 -8.72 -1.10
CA SER A 85 8.05 -8.04 -2.20
C SER A 85 7.60 -6.59 -2.34
N LYS A 86 6.29 -6.32 -2.18
CA LYS A 86 5.70 -4.99 -2.37
C LYS A 86 4.50 -4.76 -1.45
N ALA A 87 4.36 -3.55 -0.93
CA ALA A 87 3.11 -3.06 -0.34
C ALA A 87 2.88 -1.61 -0.76
N TYR A 88 1.73 -1.34 -1.36
CA TYR A 88 1.46 -0.09 -2.07
C TYR A 88 0.08 0.43 -1.68
N PHE A 89 0.03 1.69 -1.25
CA PHE A 89 -1.18 2.46 -1.02
C PHE A 89 -1.15 3.69 -1.94
N HIS A 90 -2.14 3.79 -2.81
CA HIS A 90 -2.28 4.92 -3.72
C HIS A 90 -3.51 5.74 -3.35
N LEU A 91 -3.40 7.07 -3.45
CA LEU A 91 -4.52 8.00 -3.33
C LEU A 91 -4.70 8.74 -4.66
N TYR A 92 -5.91 8.77 -5.19
CA TYR A 92 -6.27 9.37 -6.47
C TYR A 92 -7.32 10.46 -6.28
N CYS A 93 -7.17 11.58 -6.97
CA CYS A 93 -8.22 12.59 -7.10
C CYS A 93 -9.05 12.31 -8.36
N ILE A 94 -10.38 12.28 -8.24
CA ILE A 94 -11.28 11.90 -9.35
C ILE A 94 -11.98 13.08 -10.03
N ASP A 95 -11.92 14.28 -9.47
CA ASP A 95 -12.79 15.41 -9.85
C ASP A 95 -12.02 16.70 -10.17
N ASP A 96 -10.77 16.60 -10.64
CA ASP A 96 -9.97 17.79 -10.92
C ASP A 96 -9.23 17.67 -12.27
N ASP A 97 -9.56 18.60 -13.17
CA ASP A 97 -8.99 18.72 -14.52
C ASP A 97 -7.48 19.01 -14.48
N TYR A 98 -6.97 19.65 -13.43
CA TYR A 98 -5.53 19.83 -13.20
C TYR A 98 -4.82 18.49 -12.92
N TYR A 99 -5.51 17.55 -12.26
CA TYR A 99 -4.93 16.29 -11.82
C TYR A 99 -5.02 15.19 -12.88
N LYS A 100 -5.89 15.34 -13.88
CA LYS A 100 -5.88 14.54 -15.12
C LYS A 100 -4.56 14.65 -15.91
N ALA A 101 -3.71 15.64 -15.61
CA ALA A 101 -2.39 15.81 -16.21
C ALA A 101 -1.27 15.01 -15.52
N THR A 102 -1.51 14.46 -14.32
CA THR A 102 -0.60 13.46 -13.73
C THR A 102 -0.89 12.08 -14.31
N PRO A 103 0.07 11.13 -14.34
CA PRO A 103 -0.22 9.76 -14.76
C PRO A 103 -1.37 9.18 -13.91
N ASN A 104 -2.57 9.16 -14.50
CA ASN A 104 -3.81 8.61 -13.94
C ASN A 104 -4.41 9.31 -12.70
N GLY A 105 -4.16 10.61 -12.47
CA GLY A 105 -4.80 11.33 -11.35
C GLY A 105 -4.27 10.96 -9.96
N GLU A 106 -3.08 10.34 -9.90
CA GLU A 106 -2.44 9.92 -8.66
C GLU A 106 -1.98 11.14 -7.86
N TYR A 107 -2.52 11.28 -6.66
CA TYR A 107 -2.26 12.39 -5.74
C TYR A 107 -1.02 12.11 -4.88
N LEU A 108 -0.97 10.90 -4.31
CA LEU A 108 0.04 10.47 -3.36
C LEU A 108 0.19 8.96 -3.40
N LEU A 109 1.40 8.49 -3.12
CA LEU A 109 1.74 7.08 -3.03
C LEU A 109 2.55 6.84 -1.75
N LEU A 110 2.09 5.90 -0.92
CA LEU A 110 2.87 5.29 0.15
C LEU A 110 3.22 3.87 -0.29
N HIS A 111 4.50 3.52 -0.34
CA HIS A 111 4.89 2.15 -0.64
C HIS A 111 6.17 1.72 0.08
N CYS A 112 6.45 0.42 -0.01
CA CYS A 112 7.76 -0.12 0.27
C CYS A 112 8.10 -1.24 -0.72
N ASP A 113 9.38 -1.33 -1.06
CA ASP A 113 9.97 -2.37 -1.89
C ASP A 113 11.14 -3.00 -1.11
N PRO A 114 10.89 -3.94 -0.18
CA PRO A 114 11.92 -4.47 0.71
C PRO A 114 13.11 -5.13 0.01
N ASP A 115 12.89 -5.62 -1.21
CA ASP A 115 13.89 -6.32 -2.03
C ASP A 115 14.61 -5.38 -3.03
N ASP A 116 14.44 -4.06 -2.93
CA ASP A 116 15.08 -3.11 -3.85
C ASP A 116 16.62 -3.19 -3.74
N ASP A 117 17.29 -3.42 -4.87
CA ASP A 117 18.73 -3.62 -4.97
C ASP A 117 19.51 -2.34 -5.35
N ASP A 118 18.82 -1.20 -5.45
CA ASP A 118 19.41 0.10 -5.76
C ASP A 118 20.42 0.51 -4.67
N LEU A 119 21.70 0.52 -5.04
CA LEU A 119 22.80 0.89 -4.15
C LEU A 119 22.87 2.39 -3.83
N THR A 120 22.11 3.22 -4.53
CA THR A 120 22.12 4.69 -4.35
C THR A 120 21.02 5.15 -3.42
N HIS A 121 19.77 4.77 -3.70
CA HIS A 121 18.59 5.24 -2.97
C HIS A 121 17.74 4.09 -2.40
N GLY A 122 18.15 2.83 -2.57
CA GLY A 122 17.37 1.67 -2.15
C GLY A 122 17.04 1.66 -0.67
N ILE A 123 17.90 2.23 0.19
CA ILE A 123 17.60 2.34 1.64
C ILE A 123 16.31 3.12 1.94
N TYR A 124 16.00 4.13 1.12
CA TYR A 124 14.77 4.92 1.27
C TYR A 124 13.55 4.17 0.73
N LYS A 125 13.75 3.32 -0.29
CA LYS A 125 12.69 2.55 -0.96
C LYS A 125 12.28 1.29 -0.20
N LYS A 126 13.24 0.70 0.50
CA LYS A 126 13.06 -0.53 1.29
C LYS A 126 12.02 -0.38 2.38
N ASN A 127 11.98 0.77 3.05
CA ASN A 127 11.03 1.07 4.12
C ASN A 127 9.78 1.77 3.59
N PRO A 128 8.67 1.80 4.36
CA PRO A 128 7.51 2.63 4.00
C PRO A 128 7.92 4.08 3.77
N HIS A 129 7.65 4.58 2.57
CA HIS A 129 8.02 5.93 2.16
C HIS A 129 6.93 6.56 1.27
N LEU A 130 6.90 7.88 1.30
CA LEU A 130 5.88 8.70 0.66
C LEU A 130 6.42 9.38 -0.61
N HIS A 131 5.57 9.41 -1.64
CA HIS A 131 5.71 10.23 -2.82
C HIS A 131 4.52 11.19 -2.95
N ILE A 132 4.80 12.47 -3.23
CA ILE A 132 3.79 13.49 -3.57
C ILE A 132 3.81 13.68 -5.08
N LYS A 133 2.85 13.09 -5.79
CA LYS A 133 2.91 12.93 -7.25
C LYS A 133 2.50 14.17 -8.03
N THR A 134 1.78 15.08 -7.38
CA THR A 134 1.14 16.25 -7.99
C THR A 134 1.98 17.51 -7.91
N ALA A 135 3.10 17.45 -7.19
CA ALA A 135 4.00 18.57 -7.04
C ALA A 135 4.90 18.75 -8.27
N LYS A 136 5.50 19.93 -8.42
CA LYS A 136 6.52 20.16 -9.47
C LYS A 136 7.82 19.43 -9.12
N HIS A 137 8.60 19.07 -10.14
CA HIS A 137 9.94 18.53 -9.96
C HIS A 137 10.76 19.41 -8.99
N PRO A 138 11.53 18.81 -8.04
CA PRO A 138 11.87 17.39 -7.91
C PRO A 138 10.93 16.54 -7.04
N LEU A 139 9.90 17.15 -6.45
CA LEU A 139 9.11 16.56 -5.36
C LEU A 139 8.45 15.19 -5.68
N PRO A 140 7.92 14.93 -6.90
CA PRO A 140 7.38 13.61 -7.24
C PRO A 140 8.38 12.46 -7.18
N HIS A 141 9.67 12.75 -7.30
CA HIS A 141 10.75 11.76 -7.28
C HIS A 141 11.49 11.71 -5.95
N ALA A 142 11.17 12.61 -5.01
CA ALA A 142 11.71 12.54 -3.67
C ALA A 142 11.09 11.36 -2.92
N HIS A 143 11.91 10.64 -2.16
CA HIS A 143 11.48 9.55 -1.29
C HIS A 143 11.48 10.08 0.15
N ILE A 144 10.30 10.23 0.76
CA ILE A 144 10.20 10.64 2.17
C ILE A 144 9.99 9.37 3.00
N ALA A 145 11.09 8.78 3.46
CA ALA A 145 11.05 7.59 4.32
C ALA A 145 10.40 7.93 5.68
N LEU A 146 9.40 7.15 6.08
CA LEU A 146 8.66 7.41 7.32
C LEU A 146 9.34 6.79 8.54
N ASN A 147 10.13 5.72 8.35
CA ASN A 147 10.78 4.96 9.41
C ASN A 147 12.17 4.43 8.97
N LEU A 148 13.03 5.32 8.47
CA LEU A 148 14.29 4.95 7.78
C LEU A 148 15.20 3.99 8.55
N TYR A 149 15.32 4.15 9.87
CA TYR A 149 16.26 3.38 10.70
C TYR A 149 15.58 2.27 11.52
N SER A 150 14.30 2.00 11.29
CA SER A 150 13.53 0.99 12.02
C SER A 150 13.18 -0.22 11.15
N ALA A 151 13.92 -0.45 10.05
CA ALA A 151 13.64 -1.54 9.11
C ALA A 151 13.56 -2.90 9.80
N ASP A 152 14.54 -3.22 10.66
CA ASP A 152 14.57 -4.49 11.40
C ASP A 152 13.34 -4.67 12.28
N GLN A 153 12.83 -3.59 12.89
CA GLN A 153 11.62 -3.62 13.68
C GLN A 153 10.37 -3.79 12.80
N ILE A 154 10.25 -2.99 11.73
CA ILE A 154 9.09 -3.03 10.82
C ILE A 154 8.95 -4.41 10.18
N TYR A 155 10.07 -5.03 9.81
CA TYR A 155 10.09 -6.31 9.13
C TYR A 155 10.30 -7.52 10.05
N ALA A 156 10.31 -7.31 11.38
CA ALA A 156 10.46 -8.37 12.36
C ALA A 156 9.37 -9.43 12.25
N ASN A 157 8.12 -8.99 12.01
CA ASN A 157 6.97 -9.87 11.83
C ASN A 157 5.81 -9.11 11.17
N LEU A 158 4.75 -9.85 10.83
CA LEU A 158 3.59 -9.32 10.13
C LEU A 158 2.81 -8.26 10.93
N ASP A 159 2.81 -8.35 12.26
CA ASP A 159 2.11 -7.42 13.15
C ASP A 159 2.83 -6.06 13.18
N GLU A 160 4.15 -6.03 13.38
CA GLU A 160 4.94 -4.80 13.33
C GLU A 160 4.85 -4.12 11.96
N PHE A 161 4.89 -4.91 10.88
CA PHE A 161 4.66 -4.38 9.53
C PHE A 161 3.28 -3.76 9.39
N SER A 162 2.23 -4.44 9.86
CA SER A 162 0.85 -3.94 9.81
C SER A 162 0.68 -2.66 10.60
N LYS A 163 1.28 -2.58 11.81
CA LYS A 163 1.28 -1.37 12.63
C LYS A 163 1.95 -0.22 11.89
N SER A 164 3.12 -0.43 11.30
CA SER A 164 3.85 0.62 10.56
C SER A 164 3.03 1.17 9.39
N ILE A 165 2.43 0.30 8.58
CA ILE A 165 1.57 0.72 7.46
C ILE A 165 0.30 1.40 7.96
N LYS A 166 -0.37 0.84 8.98
CA LYS A 166 -1.56 1.45 9.59
C LYS A 166 -1.29 2.86 10.11
N GLN A 167 -0.19 3.08 10.83
CA GLN A 167 0.17 4.41 11.33
C GLN A 167 0.47 5.40 10.21
N SER A 168 1.15 4.95 9.15
CA SER A 168 1.45 5.77 7.98
C SER A 168 0.16 6.18 7.24
N ILE A 169 -0.76 5.24 7.05
CA ILE A 169 -2.07 5.46 6.43
C ILE A 169 -2.96 6.34 7.33
N LYS A 170 -2.93 6.14 8.65
CA LYS A 170 -3.61 7.00 9.61
C LYS A 170 -3.12 8.45 9.52
N MET A 171 -1.80 8.67 9.45
CA MET A 171 -1.24 10.00 9.25
C MET A 171 -1.75 10.65 7.95
N ILE A 172 -1.81 9.89 6.84
CA ILE A 172 -2.38 10.37 5.57
C ILE A 172 -3.85 10.74 5.75
N ASN A 173 -4.62 9.93 6.47
CA ASN A 173 -6.02 10.23 6.76
C ASN A 173 -6.15 11.54 7.54
N ASP A 174 -5.42 11.67 8.65
CA ASP A 174 -5.53 12.79 9.58
C ASP A 174 -5.01 14.11 8.98
N GLN A 175 -3.96 14.06 8.17
CA GLN A 175 -3.31 15.27 7.62
C GLN A 175 -3.78 15.66 6.22
N ILE A 176 -4.34 14.73 5.45
CA ILE A 176 -4.75 14.97 4.06
C ILE A 176 -6.23 14.73 3.90
N ILE A 177 -6.71 13.49 4.05
CA ILE A 177 -8.08 13.13 3.67
C ILE A 177 -9.12 13.87 4.52
N ASN A 178 -8.97 13.90 5.84
CA ASN A 178 -9.90 14.58 6.74
C ASN A 178 -9.89 16.11 6.58
N ARG A 179 -8.88 16.69 5.92
CA ARG A 179 -8.81 18.11 5.59
C ARG A 179 -9.42 18.45 4.23
N LEU A 180 -9.83 17.44 3.46
CA LEU A 180 -10.44 17.56 2.13
C LEU A 180 -11.96 17.32 2.14
N ILE A 181 -12.53 17.04 3.31
CA ILE A 181 -13.98 16.85 3.55
C ILE A 181 -14.63 18.21 3.80
#